data_AF-A0A975S0U1-F1
#
_entry.id   AF-A0A975S0U1-F1
#
_cell.length_a   1.000
_cell.length_b   1.000
_cell.length_c   1.000
_cell.angle_alpha   90.00
_cell.angle_beta   90.00
_cell.angle_gamma   90.00
#
_symmetry.space_group_name_H-M   'P 1'
#
loop_
_entity.id
_entity.type
_entity.pdbx_description
1 polymer ?
#
loop_
_entity_poly.entity_id
_entity_poly.type
_entity_poly.pdbx_seq_one_letter_code
_entity_poly.pdbx_strand_id
1 'polypeptide(L)'
;MRKVIFAVLAAAVVGTLGAAAPATAGPGRYYEVTGVDEDDMLKMRAGPGIGYRVIVGLPNGTLLRVYSCEQSGGTRWCKVALKQARGLEGYVSWAYLREN
;
A
#
# COMPACT_ATOMS: atom_id res chain seq x y z
N MET A 1 -19.51 -61.27 -28.77
CA MET A 1 -19.90 -61.62 -27.38
C MET A 1 -19.25 -60.61 -26.44
N ARG A 2 -20.08 -59.96 -25.58
CA ARG A 2 -19.76 -59.11 -24.39
C ARG A 2 -18.83 -57.89 -24.60
N LYS A 3 -19.32 -56.64 -24.62
CA LYS A 3 -19.63 -55.73 -23.48
C LYS A 3 -18.45 -55.71 -22.47
N VAL A 4 -17.85 -54.57 -22.07
CA VAL A 4 -18.43 -53.52 -21.20
C VAL A 4 -17.66 -52.17 -21.31
N ILE A 5 -18.41 -51.09 -21.09
CA ILE A 5 -18.07 -49.66 -20.98
C ILE A 5 -17.30 -49.34 -19.68
N PHE A 6 -16.31 -48.43 -19.74
CA PHE A 6 -15.83 -47.63 -18.59
C PHE A 6 -15.60 -46.19 -19.11
N ALA A 7 -16.51 -45.26 -18.82
CA ALA A 7 -16.57 -44.42 -17.61
C ALA A 7 -15.82 -43.08 -17.83
N VAL A 8 -16.64 -42.04 -17.93
CA VAL A 8 -16.33 -40.62 -18.09
C VAL A 8 -15.56 -40.09 -16.88
N LEU A 9 -14.53 -39.27 -17.11
CA LEU A 9 -14.14 -38.21 -16.17
C LEU A 9 -13.61 -37.01 -16.93
N ALA A 10 -14.49 -36.03 -17.09
CA ALA A 10 -14.18 -34.69 -17.53
C ALA A 10 -13.49 -33.92 -16.39
N ALA A 11 -12.45 -33.17 -16.71
CA ALA A 11 -11.97 -32.07 -15.87
C ALA A 11 -11.60 -30.91 -16.79
N ALA A 12 -12.60 -30.07 -17.10
CA ALA A 12 -12.38 -28.77 -17.71
C ALA A 12 -11.75 -27.85 -16.67
N VAL A 13 -10.47 -27.51 -16.84
CA VAL A 13 -9.79 -26.51 -16.01
C VAL A 13 -10.20 -25.13 -16.52
N VAL A 14 -11.29 -24.59 -15.96
CA VAL A 14 -11.70 -23.20 -16.20
C VAL A 14 -10.74 -22.31 -15.41
N GLY A 15 -9.75 -21.75 -16.10
CA GLY A 15 -8.88 -20.72 -15.56
C GLY A 15 -9.67 -19.43 -15.34
N THR A 16 -10.00 -19.13 -14.09
CA THR A 16 -10.59 -17.85 -13.71
C THR A 16 -9.52 -16.76 -13.79
N LEU A 17 -9.60 -15.94 -14.84
CA LEU A 17 -8.89 -14.66 -14.92
C LEU A 17 -9.38 -13.78 -13.78
N GLY A 18 -8.58 -13.69 -12.72
CA GLY A 18 -8.80 -12.75 -11.62
C GLY A 18 -8.76 -11.33 -12.16
N ALA A 19 -9.93 -10.72 -12.32
CA ALA A 19 -10.04 -9.29 -12.57
C ALA A 19 -9.46 -8.57 -11.35
N ALA A 20 -8.25 -8.01 -11.49
CA ALA A 20 -7.75 -7.02 -10.56
C ALA A 20 -8.71 -5.82 -10.65
N ALA A 21 -9.63 -5.72 -9.69
CA ALA A 21 -10.50 -4.57 -9.57
C ALA A 21 -9.62 -3.30 -9.50
N PRO A 22 -9.99 -2.22 -10.20
CA PRO A 22 -9.30 -0.96 -9.98
C PRO A 22 -9.51 -0.61 -8.51
N ALA A 23 -8.41 -0.46 -7.77
CA ALA A 23 -8.46 0.13 -6.44
C ALA A 23 -8.96 1.56 -6.63
N THR A 24 -10.28 1.74 -6.59
CA THR A 24 -10.91 3.05 -6.44
C THR A 24 -10.47 3.54 -5.08
N ALA A 25 -9.34 4.22 -5.08
CA ALA A 25 -8.90 4.99 -3.95
C ALA A 25 -9.99 6.06 -3.78
N GLY A 26 -10.78 5.94 -2.71
CA GLY A 26 -11.83 6.90 -2.35
C GLY A 26 -11.29 8.33 -2.27
N PRO A 27 -12.16 9.36 -2.14
CA PRO A 27 -11.73 10.76 -2.07
C PRO A 27 -10.62 10.89 -1.04
N GLY A 28 -9.39 10.99 -1.54
CA GLY A 28 -8.20 10.80 -0.73
C GLY A 28 -8.01 12.06 0.06
N ARG A 29 -8.26 12.00 1.37
CA ARG A 29 -7.84 13.09 2.25
C ARG A 29 -6.33 13.21 2.13
N TYR A 30 -5.88 14.43 1.86
CA TYR A 30 -4.47 14.73 1.79
C TYR A 30 -3.97 15.06 3.18
N TYR A 31 -2.76 14.62 3.46
CA TYR A 31 -2.06 14.87 4.71
C TYR A 31 -0.76 15.58 4.41
N GLU A 32 -0.42 16.54 5.25
CA GLU A 32 0.84 17.25 5.22
C GLU A 32 1.82 16.58 6.18
N VAL A 33 3.09 16.46 5.77
CA VAL A 33 4.19 16.10 6.67
C VAL A 33 4.49 17.28 7.59
N THR A 34 4.47 17.03 8.90
CA THR A 34 4.73 18.06 9.93
C THR A 34 5.50 17.47 11.11
N GLY A 35 6.13 18.33 11.91
CA GLY A 35 6.79 17.93 13.16
C GLY A 35 8.16 17.26 12.98
N VAL A 36 8.75 17.38 11.80
CA VAL A 36 10.16 17.01 11.55
C VAL A 36 11.05 18.21 11.90
N ASP A 37 12.22 17.97 12.49
CA ASP A 37 13.20 19.03 12.79
C ASP A 37 13.74 19.70 11.51
N GLU A 38 14.26 20.93 11.63
CA GLU A 38 14.67 21.78 10.49
C GLU A 38 15.75 21.14 9.60
N ASP A 39 16.62 20.32 10.16
CA ASP A 39 17.71 19.63 9.47
C ASP A 39 17.41 18.13 9.18
N ASP A 40 16.16 17.69 9.31
CA ASP A 40 15.76 16.29 9.04
C ASP A 40 14.57 16.19 8.06
N MET A 41 14.26 14.95 7.69
CA MET A 41 13.18 14.59 6.79
C MET A 41 12.48 13.33 7.27
N LEU A 42 11.15 13.30 7.19
CA LEU A 42 10.37 12.08 7.45
C LEU A 42 10.75 10.99 6.46
N LYS A 43 11.21 9.84 6.94
CA LYS A 43 11.61 8.73 6.08
C LYS A 43 10.37 7.96 5.61
N MET A 44 10.15 7.91 4.29
CA MET A 44 9.24 6.96 3.67
C MET A 44 9.96 5.64 3.45
N ARG A 45 9.35 4.53 3.88
CA ARG A 45 9.95 3.20 3.91
C ARG A 45 9.18 2.22 3.04
N ALA A 46 9.83 1.12 2.67
CA ALA A 46 9.22 0.08 1.85
C ALA A 46 8.16 -0.76 2.59
N GLY A 47 8.07 -0.66 3.91
CA GLY A 47 7.09 -1.37 4.72
C GLY A 47 6.84 -0.70 6.07
N PRO A 48 5.84 -1.18 6.83
CA PRO A 48 5.38 -0.59 8.09
C PRO A 48 6.34 -0.93 9.24
N GLY A 49 7.48 -0.23 9.31
CA GLY A 49 8.45 -0.45 10.38
C GLY A 49 9.82 0.17 10.12
N ILE A 50 10.59 0.38 11.18
CA ILE A 50 11.96 0.93 11.11
C ILE A 50 12.99 -0.04 10.50
N GLY A 51 12.68 -1.34 10.44
CA GLY A 51 13.54 -2.35 9.81
C GLY A 51 13.48 -2.37 8.28
N TYR A 52 12.48 -1.70 7.68
CA TYR A 52 12.36 -1.62 6.23
C TYR A 52 13.27 -0.54 5.66
N ARG A 53 13.84 -0.80 4.47
CA ARG A 53 14.68 0.17 3.76
C ARG A 53 13.94 1.49 3.53
N VAL A 54 14.68 2.59 3.62
CA VAL A 54 14.19 3.92 3.26
C VAL A 54 14.13 4.04 1.73
N ILE A 55 13.03 4.57 1.23
CA ILE A 55 12.80 4.88 -0.19
C ILE A 55 13.22 6.33 -0.45
N VAL A 56 12.76 7.27 0.37
CA VAL A 56 13.03 8.71 0.23
C VAL A 56 12.80 9.43 1.57
N GLY A 57 13.41 10.61 1.73
CA GLY A 57 13.10 11.56 2.81
C GLY A 57 12.08 12.61 2.34
N LEU A 58 11.14 12.95 3.21
CA LEU A 58 10.07 13.92 2.95
C LEU A 58 10.25 15.12 3.89
N PRO A 59 10.47 16.35 3.38
CA PRO A 59 10.49 17.54 4.22
C PRO A 59 9.09 17.88 4.75
N ASN A 60 9.03 18.74 5.77
CA ASN A 60 7.77 19.35 6.20
C ASN A 60 7.07 20.05 5.02
N GLY A 61 5.74 20.06 5.01
CA GLY A 61 4.94 20.61 3.91
C GLY A 61 4.67 19.63 2.77
N THR A 62 5.28 18.44 2.79
CA THR A 62 5.04 17.43 1.75
C THR A 62 3.61 16.91 1.83
N LEU A 63 2.85 17.01 0.73
CA LEU A 63 1.49 16.52 0.63
C LEU A 63 1.43 15.05 0.19
N LEU A 64 0.78 14.23 1.00
CA LEU A 64 0.64 12.80 0.82
C LEU A 64 -0.83 12.42 0.73
N ARG A 65 -1.13 11.45 -0.13
CA ARG A 65 -2.40 10.74 -0.10
C ARG A 65 -2.24 9.52 0.80
N VAL A 66 -3.07 9.40 1.83
CA VAL A 66 -3.11 8.20 2.69
C VAL A 66 -4.11 7.19 2.14
N TYR A 67 -3.69 5.93 2.04
CA TYR A 67 -4.54 4.84 1.55
C TYR A 67 -5.06 3.96 2.68
N SER A 68 -4.17 3.52 3.55
CA SER A 68 -4.48 2.65 4.70
C SER A 68 -3.48 2.93 5.81
N CYS A 69 -3.87 2.59 7.04
CA CYS A 69 -2.95 2.61 8.16
C CYS A 69 -3.07 1.31 8.94
N GLU A 70 -1.94 0.80 9.39
CA GLU A 70 -1.81 -0.43 10.16
C GLU A 70 -0.91 -0.20 11.37
N GLN A 71 -1.17 -0.94 12.43
CA GLN A 71 -0.34 -0.92 13.63
C GLN A 71 0.80 -1.92 13.46
N SER A 72 2.05 -1.47 13.62
CA SER A 72 3.22 -2.34 13.61
C SER A 72 4.14 -1.98 14.78
N GLY A 73 4.20 -2.89 15.75
CA GLY A 73 4.77 -2.62 17.06
C GLY A 73 4.06 -1.45 17.76
N GLY A 74 4.85 -0.56 18.37
CA GLY A 74 4.34 0.64 19.05
C GLY A 74 3.95 1.80 18.13
N THR A 75 4.05 1.64 16.81
CA THR A 75 3.84 2.75 15.86
C THR A 75 2.74 2.43 14.85
N ARG A 76 1.87 3.42 14.60
CA ARG A 76 0.91 3.38 13.50
C ARG A 76 1.60 3.82 12.22
N TRP A 77 1.63 2.95 11.22
CA TRP A 77 2.21 3.20 9.92
C TRP A 77 1.12 3.37 8.88
N CYS A 78 1.30 4.31 7.96
CA CYS A 78 0.33 4.57 6.91
C CYS A 78 0.96 4.39 5.54
N LYS A 79 0.27 3.61 4.69
CA LYS A 79 0.60 3.49 3.28
C LYS A 79 0.18 4.78 2.58
N VAL A 80 1.13 5.40 1.89
CA VAL A 80 0.98 6.72 1.28
C VAL A 80 1.51 6.75 -0.15
N ALA A 81 1.02 7.70 -0.93
CA ALA A 81 1.63 8.15 -2.18
C ALA A 81 1.90 9.66 -2.14
N LEU A 82 2.97 10.10 -2.80
CA LEU A 82 3.17 11.53 -3.07
C LEU A 82 2.04 12.07 -3.95
N LYS A 83 1.49 13.25 -3.60
CA LYS A 83 0.49 13.93 -4.43
C LYS A 83 1.03 14.25 -5.83
N GLN A 84 2.28 14.69 -5.91
CA GLN A 84 2.97 15.11 -7.13
C GLN A 84 3.49 13.92 -7.94
N ALA A 85 3.78 12.80 -7.30
CA ALA A 85 4.37 11.62 -7.93
C ALA A 85 3.65 10.35 -7.45
N ARG A 86 2.45 10.09 -7.99
CA ARG A 86 1.58 8.98 -7.55
C ARG A 86 2.21 7.58 -7.70
N GLY A 87 3.27 7.44 -8.50
CA GLY A 87 4.02 6.18 -8.63
C GLY A 87 4.99 5.92 -7.48
N LEU A 88 5.29 6.92 -6.63
CA LEU A 88 6.12 6.76 -5.46
C LEU A 88 5.24 6.48 -4.24
N GLU A 89 5.18 5.21 -3.86
CA GLU A 89 4.45 4.73 -2.70
C GLU A 89 5.38 4.17 -1.63
N GLY A 90 4.93 4.23 -0.38
CA GLY A 90 5.62 3.63 0.75
C GLY A 90 4.83 3.80 2.03
N TYR A 91 5.53 3.61 3.14
CA TYR A 91 4.99 3.70 4.49
C TYR A 91 5.68 4.80 5.27
N VAL A 92 4.89 5.59 5.99
CA VAL A 92 5.36 6.65 6.89
C VAL A 92 4.72 6.49 8.26
N SER A 93 5.37 7.02 9.31
CA SER A 93 4.78 7.05 10.64
C SER A 93 3.63 8.07 10.69
N TRP A 94 2.48 7.65 11.21
CA TRP A 94 1.30 8.51 11.38
C TRP A 94 1.57 9.73 12.27
N ALA A 95 2.54 9.64 13.19
CA ALA A 95 2.87 10.71 14.13
C ALA A 95 3.29 12.03 13.45
N TYR A 96 3.71 11.96 12.19
CA TYR A 96 4.17 13.11 11.40
C TYR A 96 3.16 13.56 10.34
N LEU A 97 1.93 13.04 10.37
CA LEU A 97 0.89 13.39 9.40
C LEU A 97 -0.19 14.25 10.03
N ARG A 98 -0.48 15.39 9.40
CA ARG A 98 -1.59 16.28 9.76
C ARG A 98 -2.56 16.40 8.59
N GLU A 99 -3.86 16.34 8.87
CA GLU A 99 -4.88 16.58 7.84
C GLU A 99 -4.78 18.03 7.34
N ASN A 100 -4.79 18.20 6.02
CA ASN A 100 -4.65 19.49 5.34
C ASN A 100 -5.93 19.93 4.63
#